data_AF-A0A3B8V2J3-F1
#
_entry.id   AF-A0A3B8V2J3-F1
#
_cell.length_a   1.000
_cell.length_b   1.000
_cell.length_c   1.000
_cell.angle_alpha   90.00
_cell.angle_beta   90.00
_cell.angle_gamma   90.00
#
_symmetry.space_group_name_H-M   'P 1'
#
loop_
_entity.id
_entity.type
_entity.pdbx_description
1 polymer ?
#
loop_
_entity_poly.entity_id
_entity_poly.type
_entity_poly.pdbx_seq_one_letter_code
_entity_poly.pdbx_strand_id
1 'polypeptide(L)'
;MHCRDCQYDLSGLTAGPCPECGRRFDPADPASFAAEPGFEHRWRQVKIGATLAVLLVALAVWCNATDAGGRIWLLIPITGVPGLLAFFGGIPLLRRPLSPRLVACSMIPAVVLVGAFYTLAIHMYLSLGGWPGNIGNAGFSSALNLHVKIAQYCFWMPALALFVTWPIAVVVFAVVRRWQAGIHYLGIVAIAWALGFGLTELGPDGFLYWWWD
;
A
#
# COMPACT_ATOMS: atom_id res chain seq x y z
N MET A 1 -32.93 -1.33 -5.65
CA MET A 1 -32.63 -0.51 -4.44
C MET A 1 -31.95 -1.42 -3.44
N HIS A 2 -30.82 -1.08 -2.84
CA HIS A 2 -30.11 -1.98 -1.92
C HIS A 2 -29.98 -1.38 -0.52
N CYS A 3 -30.00 -2.21 0.52
CA CYS A 3 -29.77 -1.76 1.89
C CYS A 3 -28.35 -1.20 2.04
N ARG A 4 -28.21 0.00 2.62
CA ARG A 4 -26.90 0.64 2.81
C ARG A 4 -25.95 -0.11 3.76
N ASP A 5 -26.47 -0.97 4.63
CA ASP A 5 -25.64 -1.73 5.58
C ASP A 5 -25.28 -3.12 5.07
N CYS A 6 -26.27 -3.91 4.64
CA CYS A 6 -26.05 -5.32 4.24
C CYS A 6 -26.10 -5.55 2.74
N GLN A 7 -26.41 -4.54 1.92
CA GLN A 7 -26.57 -4.65 0.46
C GLN A 7 -27.69 -5.60 0.00
N TYR A 8 -28.60 -6.00 0.89
CA TYR A 8 -29.79 -6.78 0.53
C TYR A 8 -30.65 -6.00 -0.48
N ASP A 9 -31.21 -6.70 -1.48
CA ASP A 9 -32.08 -6.09 -2.46
C ASP A 9 -33.44 -5.72 -1.83
N LEU A 10 -33.68 -4.42 -1.71
CA LEU A 10 -34.91 -3.83 -1.20
C LEU A 10 -35.95 -3.60 -2.30
N SER A 11 -35.66 -3.98 -3.55
CA SER A 11 -36.59 -3.84 -4.66
C SER A 11 -37.84 -4.68 -4.40
N GLY A 12 -39.02 -4.07 -4.52
CA GLY A 12 -40.31 -4.71 -4.25
C GLY A 12 -40.75 -4.72 -2.78
N LEU A 13 -39.91 -4.25 -1.84
CA LEU A 13 -40.33 -4.07 -0.44
C LEU A 13 -40.98 -2.69 -0.23
N THR A 14 -42.02 -2.66 0.60
CA THR A 14 -42.58 -1.41 1.14
C THR A 14 -41.63 -0.84 2.20
N ALA A 15 -41.70 0.48 2.45
CA ALA A 15 -40.88 1.16 3.45
C ALA A 15 -40.87 0.42 4.79
N GLY A 16 -39.70 0.29 5.43
CA GLY A 16 -39.59 -0.51 6.64
C GLY A 16 -38.16 -0.94 7.01
N PRO A 17 -38.00 -1.85 7.98
CA PRO A 17 -36.71 -2.44 8.31
C PRO A 17 -36.27 -3.43 7.22
N CYS A 18 -35.00 -3.37 6.85
CA CYS A 18 -34.38 -4.37 5.98
C CYS A 18 -34.50 -5.78 6.62
N PRO A 19 -34.93 -6.82 5.88
CA PRO A 19 -35.13 -8.17 6.42
C PRO A 19 -33.88 -8.78 7.04
N GLU A 20 -32.70 -8.44 6.51
CA GLU A 20 -31.43 -9.04 6.92
C GLU A 20 -30.78 -8.32 8.11
N CYS A 21 -30.85 -6.99 8.17
CA CYS A 21 -30.09 -6.22 9.15
C CYS A 21 -30.93 -5.28 10.02
N GLY A 22 -32.24 -5.20 9.78
CA GLY A 22 -33.16 -4.35 10.54
C GLY A 22 -33.02 -2.84 10.27
N ARG A 23 -32.07 -2.41 9.43
CA ARG A 23 -31.91 -0.99 9.10
C ARG A 23 -33.15 -0.49 8.38
N ARG A 24 -33.76 0.58 8.92
CA ARG A 24 -34.90 1.24 8.27
C ARG A 24 -34.48 1.88 6.96
N PHE A 25 -35.31 1.68 5.95
CA PHE A 25 -35.24 2.37 4.67
C PHE A 25 -36.61 2.92 4.31
N ASP A 26 -36.62 3.95 3.48
CA ASP A 26 -37.79 4.61 2.93
C ASP A 26 -37.58 4.81 1.42
N PRO A 27 -38.35 4.15 0.53
CA PRO A 27 -38.28 4.34 -0.90
C PRO A 27 -38.47 5.80 -1.36
N ALA A 28 -39.19 6.62 -0.59
CA ALA A 28 -39.38 8.03 -0.88
C ALA A 28 -38.15 8.89 -0.52
N ASP A 29 -37.22 8.37 0.29
CA ASP A 29 -35.95 8.99 0.63
C ASP A 29 -34.78 8.24 -0.01
N PRO A 30 -34.22 8.73 -1.13
CA PRO A 30 -33.03 8.15 -1.78
C PRO A 30 -31.79 8.08 -0.88
N ALA A 31 -31.75 8.86 0.22
CA ALA A 31 -30.67 8.78 1.20
C ALA A 31 -30.76 7.55 2.12
N SER A 32 -31.88 6.83 2.09
CA SER A 32 -32.10 5.66 2.96
C SER A 32 -31.58 4.34 2.35
N PHE A 33 -31.42 4.27 1.02
CA PHE A 33 -30.96 3.09 0.28
C PHE A 33 -29.78 3.42 -0.67
N ALA A 34 -29.14 2.39 -1.24
CA ALA A 34 -28.13 2.51 -2.29
C ALA A 34 -28.76 2.18 -3.66
N ALA A 35 -28.55 3.06 -4.64
CA ALA A 35 -29.11 2.88 -5.99
C ALA A 35 -28.36 1.79 -6.78
N GLU A 36 -27.03 1.76 -6.65
CA GLU A 36 -26.18 0.79 -7.34
C GLU A 36 -25.90 -0.46 -6.48
N PRO A 37 -25.82 -1.65 -7.08
CA PRO A 37 -25.39 -2.85 -6.40
C PRO A 37 -23.91 -2.74 -6.00
N GLY A 38 -23.58 -2.99 -4.74
CA GLY A 38 -22.19 -3.03 -4.26
C GLY A 38 -21.29 -4.05 -4.97
N PHE A 39 -21.87 -4.93 -5.80
CA PHE A 39 -21.16 -5.90 -6.63
C PHE A 39 -20.20 -5.25 -7.64
N GLU A 40 -20.62 -4.17 -8.32
CA GLU A 40 -19.75 -3.52 -9.32
C GLU A 40 -18.50 -2.93 -8.68
N HIS A 41 -18.65 -2.31 -7.49
CA HIS A 41 -17.52 -1.77 -6.75
C HIS A 41 -16.54 -2.87 -6.33
N ARG A 42 -17.04 -3.98 -5.78
CA ARG A 42 -16.21 -5.13 -5.38
C ARG A 42 -15.49 -5.74 -6.57
N TRP A 43 -16.16 -5.90 -7.70
CA TRP A 43 -15.56 -6.42 -8.93
C TRP A 43 -14.44 -5.51 -9.45
N ARG A 44 -14.62 -4.19 -9.39
CA ARG A 44 -13.56 -3.23 -9.71
C ARG A 44 -12.35 -3.38 -8.77
N GLN A 45 -12.57 -3.56 -7.47
CA GLN A 45 -11.48 -3.81 -6.52
C GLN A 45 -10.76 -5.12 -6.81
N VAL A 46 -11.48 -6.18 -7.16
CA VAL A 46 -10.86 -7.46 -7.56
C VAL A 46 -9.95 -7.28 -8.78
N LYS A 47 -10.40 -6.56 -9.82
CA LYS A 47 -9.56 -6.26 -10.99
C LYS A 47 -8.32 -5.47 -10.62
N ILE A 48 -8.45 -4.43 -9.80
CA ILE A 48 -7.31 -3.62 -9.32
C ILE A 48 -6.33 -4.51 -8.55
N GLY A 49 -6.81 -5.31 -7.60
CA GLY A 49 -5.99 -6.22 -6.82
C GLY A 49 -5.27 -7.26 -7.69
N ALA A 50 -5.95 -7.81 -8.69
CA ALA A 50 -5.35 -8.76 -9.63
C ALA A 50 -4.25 -8.12 -10.48
N THR A 51 -4.47 -6.90 -10.99
CA THR A 51 -3.43 -6.14 -11.70
C THR A 51 -2.22 -5.87 -10.81
N LEU A 52 -2.45 -5.44 -9.56
CA LEU A 52 -1.38 -5.21 -8.58
C LEU A 52 -0.61 -6.49 -8.27
N ALA A 53 -1.29 -7.64 -8.16
CA ALA A 53 -0.64 -8.93 -7.95
C ALA A 53 0.26 -9.30 -9.14
N VAL A 54 -0.21 -9.14 -10.37
CA VAL A 54 0.58 -9.37 -11.59
C VAL A 54 1.80 -8.46 -11.62
N LEU A 55 1.64 -7.18 -11.29
CA LEU A 55 2.76 -6.23 -11.23
C LEU A 55 3.81 -6.61 -10.18
N LEU A 56 3.39 -7.02 -8.98
CA LEU A 56 4.30 -7.48 -7.93
C LEU A 56 5.07 -8.73 -8.34
N VAL A 57 4.39 -9.68 -8.98
CA VAL A 57 5.04 -10.91 -9.50
C VAL A 57 6.04 -10.56 -10.60
N ALA A 58 5.64 -9.74 -11.57
CA ALA A 58 6.53 -9.32 -12.65
C ALA A 58 7.78 -8.59 -12.12
N LEU A 59 7.58 -7.70 -11.14
CA LEU A 59 8.67 -6.97 -10.49
C LEU A 59 9.61 -7.90 -9.72
N ALA A 60 9.07 -8.83 -8.94
CA ALA A 60 9.88 -9.82 -8.21
C ALA A 60 10.68 -10.73 -9.15
N VAL A 61 10.06 -11.20 -10.24
CA VAL A 61 10.73 -12.01 -11.27
C VAL A 61 11.83 -11.21 -11.97
N TRP A 62 11.55 -9.94 -12.30
CA TRP A 62 12.54 -9.06 -12.91
C TRP A 62 13.76 -8.84 -11.99
N CYS A 63 13.53 -8.46 -10.73
CA CYS A 63 14.61 -8.28 -9.74
C CYS A 63 15.43 -9.56 -9.55
N ASN A 64 14.77 -10.73 -9.53
CA ASN A 64 15.46 -12.00 -9.44
C ASN A 64 16.32 -12.31 -10.69
N ALA A 65 15.85 -11.94 -11.88
CA ALA A 65 16.55 -12.20 -13.13
C ALA A 65 17.75 -11.28 -13.37
N THR A 66 17.73 -10.05 -12.83
CA THR A 66 18.81 -9.07 -12.99
C THR A 66 19.88 -9.14 -11.92
N ASP A 67 19.70 -9.95 -10.87
CA ASP A 67 20.53 -9.95 -9.65
C ASP A 67 20.69 -8.55 -9.02
N ALA A 68 19.77 -7.63 -9.35
CA ALA A 68 19.74 -6.28 -8.80
C ALA A 68 19.46 -6.38 -7.29
N GLY A 69 20.46 -6.07 -6.47
CA GLY A 69 20.33 -6.03 -5.01
C GLY A 69 20.49 -7.39 -4.29
N GLY A 70 20.96 -8.46 -4.95
CA GLY A 70 21.21 -9.75 -4.29
C GLY A 70 19.92 -10.38 -3.72
N ARG A 71 19.87 -10.74 -2.43
CA ARG A 71 18.68 -11.37 -1.81
C ARG A 71 17.58 -10.38 -1.40
N ILE A 72 17.80 -9.09 -1.63
CA ILE A 72 16.95 -8.02 -1.11
C ILE A 72 15.57 -7.98 -1.81
N TRP A 73 15.47 -8.51 -3.03
CA TRP A 73 14.20 -8.70 -3.74
C TRP A 73 13.18 -9.56 -2.97
N LEU A 74 13.62 -10.37 -1.99
CA LEU A 74 12.73 -11.15 -1.11
C LEU A 74 11.80 -10.26 -0.27
N LEU A 75 12.12 -8.98 -0.09
CA LEU A 75 11.25 -8.04 0.62
C LEU A 75 9.95 -7.74 -0.15
N ILE A 76 9.96 -7.88 -1.48
CA ILE A 76 8.76 -7.72 -2.32
C ILE A 76 7.69 -8.76 -1.97
N PRO A 77 7.95 -10.09 -2.00
CA PRO A 77 6.94 -11.07 -1.60
C PRO A 77 6.64 -11.03 -0.09
N ILE A 78 7.62 -10.74 0.78
CA ILE A 78 7.40 -10.67 2.24
C ILE A 78 6.38 -9.59 2.60
N THR A 79 6.39 -8.45 1.90
CA THR A 79 5.44 -7.35 2.17
C THR A 79 4.22 -7.37 1.24
N GLY A 80 4.44 -7.70 -0.04
CA GLY A 80 3.41 -7.73 -1.07
C GLY A 80 2.37 -8.82 -0.88
N VAL A 81 2.76 -10.05 -0.50
CA VAL A 81 1.81 -11.15 -0.30
C VAL A 81 0.86 -10.87 0.87
N PRO A 82 1.33 -10.51 2.08
CA PRO A 82 0.43 -10.09 3.16
C PRO A 82 -0.43 -8.88 2.78
N GLY A 83 0.14 -7.92 2.04
CA GLY A 83 -0.61 -6.77 1.53
C GLY A 83 -1.77 -7.17 0.61
N LEU A 84 -1.54 -8.09 -0.32
CA LEU A 84 -2.58 -8.65 -1.19
C LEU A 84 -3.63 -9.43 -0.39
N LEU A 85 -3.21 -10.25 0.59
CA LEU A 85 -4.14 -10.98 1.45
C LEU A 85 -5.05 -10.02 2.24
N ALA A 86 -4.48 -8.96 2.82
CA ALA A 86 -5.26 -7.92 3.51
C ALA A 86 -6.17 -7.16 2.55
N PHE A 87 -5.69 -6.82 1.35
CA PHE A 87 -6.49 -6.15 0.32
C PHE A 87 -7.70 -6.99 -0.09
N PHE A 88 -7.48 -8.25 -0.50
CA PHE A 88 -8.57 -9.14 -0.92
C PHE A 88 -9.48 -9.53 0.24
N GLY A 89 -8.93 -9.79 1.43
CA GLY A 89 -9.71 -10.06 2.64
C GLY A 89 -10.55 -8.87 3.10
N GLY A 90 -10.13 -7.64 2.76
CA GLY A 90 -10.87 -6.41 3.01
C GLY A 90 -12.08 -6.19 2.10
N ILE A 91 -12.08 -6.72 0.86
CA ILE A 91 -13.16 -6.54 -0.12
C ILE A 91 -14.55 -6.93 0.43
N PRO A 92 -14.77 -8.13 1.03
CA PRO A 92 -16.08 -8.48 1.58
C PRO A 92 -16.48 -7.59 2.76
N LEU A 93 -15.51 -6.99 3.44
CA LEU A 93 -15.72 -6.09 4.59
C LEU A 93 -16.01 -4.64 4.19
N LEU A 94 -15.87 -4.29 2.89
CA LEU A 94 -16.24 -2.98 2.37
C LEU A 94 -17.76 -2.81 2.38
N ARG A 95 -18.21 -1.89 3.23
CA ARG A 95 -19.60 -1.41 3.29
C ARG A 95 -19.83 -0.12 2.50
N ARG A 96 -18.74 0.56 2.11
CA ARG A 96 -18.74 1.83 1.41
C ARG A 96 -17.62 1.83 0.38
N PRO A 97 -17.73 2.62 -0.71
CA PRO A 97 -16.63 2.80 -1.63
C PRO A 97 -15.41 3.39 -0.89
N LEU A 98 -14.22 2.99 -1.34
CA LEU A 98 -12.97 3.53 -0.80
C LEU A 98 -12.91 5.05 -0.97
N SER A 99 -12.47 5.74 0.08
CA SER A 99 -12.23 7.18 0.05
C SER A 99 -10.93 7.45 -0.71
N PRO A 100 -10.95 8.21 -1.83
CA PRO A 100 -9.74 8.53 -2.58
C PRO A 100 -8.67 9.22 -1.72
N ARG A 101 -9.10 10.04 -0.74
CA ARG A 101 -8.19 10.70 0.20
C ARG A 101 -7.45 9.69 1.07
N LEU A 102 -8.15 8.69 1.61
CA LEU A 102 -7.53 7.66 2.44
C LEU A 102 -6.65 6.72 1.61
N VAL A 103 -7.02 6.43 0.36
CA VAL A 103 -6.16 5.71 -0.58
C VAL A 103 -4.86 6.49 -0.81
N ALA A 104 -4.95 7.78 -1.13
CA ALA A 104 -3.78 8.64 -1.31
C ALA A 104 -2.91 8.70 -0.04
N CYS A 105 -3.52 8.88 1.14
CA CYS A 105 -2.81 8.85 2.42
C CYS A 105 -2.09 7.52 2.67
N SER A 106 -2.68 6.39 2.25
CA SER A 106 -2.09 5.06 2.39
C SER A 106 -0.84 4.86 1.53
N MET A 107 -0.69 5.65 0.45
CA MET A 107 0.47 5.59 -0.44
C MET A 107 1.63 6.48 0.02
N ILE A 108 1.41 7.42 0.95
CA ILE A 108 2.41 8.40 1.40
C ILE A 108 3.73 7.74 1.83
N PRO A 109 3.75 6.67 2.64
CA PRO A 109 5.02 6.07 3.07
C PRO A 109 5.88 5.59 1.90
N ALA A 110 5.26 4.96 0.89
CA ALA A 110 5.96 4.50 -0.31
C ALA A 110 6.45 5.67 -1.19
N VAL A 111 5.66 6.73 -1.31
CA VAL A 111 6.08 7.95 -2.05
C VAL A 111 7.25 8.63 -1.36
N VAL A 112 7.22 8.74 -0.03
CA VAL A 112 8.34 9.31 0.76
C VAL A 112 9.59 8.45 0.64
N LEU A 113 9.45 7.13 0.71
CA LEU A 113 10.54 6.17 0.49
C LEU A 113 11.23 6.39 -0.86
N VAL A 114 10.47 6.30 -1.96
CA VAL A 114 11.00 6.43 -3.32
C VAL A 114 11.57 7.83 -3.55
N GLY A 115 10.85 8.87 -3.08
CA GLY A 115 11.30 10.25 -3.18
C GLY A 115 12.65 10.45 -2.50
N ALA A 116 12.77 10.07 -1.21
CA ALA A 116 14.00 10.23 -0.45
C ALA A 116 15.17 9.43 -1.04
N PHE A 117 14.91 8.22 -1.54
CA PHE A 117 15.92 7.38 -2.20
C PHE A 117 16.49 8.06 -3.45
N TYR A 118 15.63 8.47 -4.39
CA TYR A 118 16.09 9.06 -5.65
C TYR A 118 16.64 10.48 -5.46
N THR A 119 16.11 11.28 -4.54
CA THR A 119 16.70 12.59 -4.24
C THR A 119 18.09 12.44 -3.64
N LEU A 120 18.33 11.41 -2.82
CA LEU A 120 19.65 11.13 -2.30
C LEU A 120 20.60 10.66 -3.41
N ALA A 121 20.17 9.75 -4.28
CA ALA A 121 20.96 9.27 -5.40
C ALA A 121 21.43 10.44 -6.29
N ILE A 122 20.53 11.35 -6.63
CA ILE A 122 20.84 12.56 -7.41
C ILE A 122 21.81 13.47 -6.65
N HIS A 123 21.53 13.77 -5.38
CA HIS A 123 22.39 14.65 -4.58
C HIS A 123 23.81 14.08 -4.42
N MET A 124 23.93 12.77 -4.24
CA MET A 124 25.20 12.06 -4.15
C MET A 124 25.97 12.13 -5.47
N TYR A 125 25.32 11.79 -6.59
CA TYR A 125 25.95 11.83 -7.91
C TYR A 125 26.53 13.22 -8.23
N LEU A 126 25.71 14.26 -8.00
CA LEU A 126 26.12 15.65 -8.24
C LEU A 126 27.23 16.11 -7.28
N SER A 127 27.20 15.68 -6.03
CA SER A 127 28.20 16.10 -5.02
C SER A 127 29.56 15.45 -5.24
N LEU A 128 29.59 14.21 -5.73
CA LEU A 128 30.81 13.42 -5.90
C LEU A 128 31.34 13.44 -7.34
N GLY A 129 30.56 13.91 -8.31
CA GLY A 129 30.87 13.81 -9.73
C GLY A 129 30.76 12.38 -10.28
N GLY A 130 30.01 11.52 -9.61
CA GLY A 130 29.89 10.09 -9.89
C GLY A 130 29.31 9.31 -8.71
N TRP A 131 29.43 7.99 -8.75
CA TRP A 131 29.02 7.11 -7.65
C TRP A 131 30.16 6.95 -6.62
N PRO A 132 29.84 6.75 -5.33
CA PRO A 132 30.85 6.59 -4.30
C PRO A 132 31.74 5.38 -4.57
N GLY A 133 33.06 5.58 -4.54
CA GLY A 133 34.04 4.52 -4.78
C GLY A 133 34.35 3.64 -3.55
N ASN A 134 33.89 4.06 -2.37
CA ASN A 134 34.06 3.34 -1.10
C ASN A 134 32.73 3.26 -0.35
N ILE A 135 32.60 2.21 0.44
CA ILE A 135 31.52 2.03 1.41
C ILE A 135 31.58 3.11 2.51
N GLY A 136 30.40 3.52 3.00
CA GLY A 136 30.26 4.49 4.08
C GLY A 136 30.32 5.95 3.64
N ASN A 137 30.46 6.86 4.60
CA ASN A 137 30.29 8.31 4.37
C ASN A 137 31.62 9.09 4.42
N ALA A 138 32.75 8.39 4.29
CA ALA A 138 34.06 9.02 4.35
C ALA A 138 34.24 10.02 3.19
N GLY A 139 34.60 11.26 3.52
CA GLY A 139 34.75 12.33 2.52
C GLY A 139 33.45 13.01 2.09
N PHE A 140 32.29 12.59 2.59
CA PHE A 140 31.03 13.28 2.29
C PHE A 140 30.98 14.65 2.97
N SER A 141 30.46 15.65 2.25
CA SER A 141 30.18 16.95 2.83
C SER A 141 29.13 16.85 3.95
N SER A 142 29.05 17.86 4.81
CA SER A 142 28.06 17.91 5.89
C SER A 142 26.62 17.87 5.34
N ALA A 143 26.36 18.55 4.22
CA ALA A 143 25.06 18.57 3.56
C ALA A 143 24.68 17.19 2.99
N LEU A 144 25.62 16.50 2.34
CA LEU A 144 25.37 15.15 1.82
C LEU A 144 25.09 14.17 2.96
N ASN A 145 25.89 14.23 4.04
CA ASN A 145 25.68 13.44 5.25
C ASN A 145 24.31 13.66 5.89
N LEU A 146 23.82 14.91 5.90
CA LEU A 146 22.47 15.20 6.39
C LEU A 146 21.39 14.54 5.53
N HIS A 147 21.52 14.61 4.19
CA HIS A 147 20.56 13.96 3.28
C HIS A 147 20.59 12.43 3.43
N VAL A 148 21.77 11.82 3.59
CA VAL A 148 21.90 10.38 3.88
C VAL A 148 21.10 10.02 5.12
N LYS A 149 21.28 10.76 6.24
CA LYS A 149 20.53 10.51 7.48
C LYS A 149 19.02 10.64 7.26
N ILE A 150 18.56 11.69 6.59
CA ILE A 150 17.14 11.90 6.30
C ILE A 150 16.57 10.72 5.50
N ALA A 151 17.24 10.32 4.43
CA ALA A 151 16.79 9.21 3.59
C ALA A 151 16.77 7.88 4.36
N GLN A 152 17.80 7.60 5.16
CA GLN A 152 17.84 6.42 6.03
C GLN A 152 16.70 6.41 7.05
N TYR A 153 16.37 7.55 7.67
CA TYR A 153 15.21 7.65 8.57
C TYR A 153 13.88 7.43 7.83
N CYS A 154 13.72 8.03 6.65
CA CYS A 154 12.56 7.85 5.79
C CYS A 154 12.39 6.40 5.30
N PHE A 155 13.48 5.65 5.22
CA PHE A 155 13.46 4.24 4.86
C PHE A 155 13.19 3.34 6.07
N TRP A 156 14.04 3.41 7.11
CA TRP A 156 14.06 2.43 8.21
C TRP A 156 12.91 2.60 9.20
N MET A 157 12.48 3.83 9.50
CA MET A 157 11.39 4.03 10.47
C MET A 157 10.06 3.48 9.93
N PRO A 158 9.63 3.77 8.69
CA PRO A 158 8.43 3.16 8.14
C PRO A 158 8.59 1.67 7.88
N ALA A 159 9.78 1.18 7.49
CA ALA A 159 10.03 -0.25 7.38
C ALA A 159 9.78 -0.97 8.71
N LEU A 160 10.36 -0.46 9.81
CA LEU A 160 10.17 -1.03 11.14
C LEU A 160 8.69 -0.99 11.56
N ALA A 161 8.01 0.13 11.32
CA ALA A 161 6.57 0.23 11.56
C ALA A 161 5.80 -0.83 10.75
N LEU A 162 6.12 -1.03 9.48
CA LEU A 162 5.45 -2.03 8.65
C LEU A 162 5.77 -3.47 9.06
N PHE A 163 6.99 -3.79 9.44
CA PHE A 163 7.31 -5.17 9.85
C PHE A 163 6.78 -5.52 11.24
N VAL A 164 6.67 -4.55 12.14
CA VAL A 164 6.28 -4.80 13.54
C VAL A 164 4.81 -4.46 13.80
N THR A 165 4.36 -3.26 13.42
CA THR A 165 3.03 -2.77 13.81
C THR A 165 1.95 -3.16 12.81
N TRP A 166 2.28 -3.37 11.54
CA TRP A 166 1.29 -3.73 10.52
C TRP A 166 0.60 -5.08 10.79
N PRO A 167 1.30 -6.19 11.15
CA PRO A 167 0.62 -7.45 11.43
C PRO A 167 -0.35 -7.32 12.61
N ILE A 168 0.04 -6.58 13.64
CA ILE A 168 -0.80 -6.27 14.81
C ILE A 168 -2.02 -5.45 14.37
N ALA A 169 -1.82 -4.41 13.55
CA ALA A 169 -2.90 -3.58 13.04
C ALA A 169 -3.91 -4.38 12.22
N VAL A 170 -3.46 -5.30 11.36
CA VAL A 170 -4.34 -6.18 10.57
C VAL A 170 -5.19 -7.05 11.49
N VAL A 171 -4.60 -7.68 12.51
CA VAL A 171 -5.35 -8.51 13.46
C VAL A 171 -6.37 -7.67 14.24
N VAL A 172 -5.98 -6.52 14.77
CA VAL A 172 -6.88 -5.62 15.50
C VAL A 172 -8.04 -5.17 14.62
N PHE A 173 -7.76 -4.78 13.37
CA PHE A 173 -8.79 -4.31 12.44
C PHE A 173 -9.70 -5.45 11.97
N ALA A 174 -9.19 -6.69 11.89
CA ALA A 174 -9.99 -7.88 11.61
C ALA A 174 -10.97 -8.20 12.73
N VAL A 175 -10.55 -8.07 14.00
CA VAL A 175 -11.37 -8.39 15.17
C VAL A 175 -12.39 -7.28 15.47
N VAL A 176 -12.00 -6.01 15.36
CA VAL A 176 -12.87 -4.89 15.70
C VAL A 176 -13.79 -4.56 14.51
N ARG A 177 -15.05 -5.03 14.56
CA ARG A 177 -16.07 -4.85 13.49
C ARG A 177 -16.20 -3.42 12.96
N ARG A 178 -15.99 -2.41 13.80
CA ARG A 178 -16.04 -0.98 13.40
C ARG A 178 -14.87 -0.58 12.51
N TRP A 179 -13.72 -1.26 12.61
CA TRP A 179 -12.47 -0.93 11.94
C TRP A 179 -12.15 -1.85 10.76
N GLN A 180 -12.93 -2.91 10.53
CA GLN A 180 -12.74 -3.88 9.45
C GLN A 180 -12.60 -3.25 8.05
N ALA A 181 -13.27 -2.13 7.78
CA ALA A 181 -13.10 -1.41 6.51
C ALA A 181 -11.67 -0.86 6.31
N GLY A 182 -10.92 -0.70 7.40
CA GLY A 182 -9.53 -0.26 7.41
C GLY A 182 -8.53 -1.31 6.91
N ILE A 183 -8.87 -2.61 6.94
CA ILE A 183 -7.97 -3.70 6.48
C ILE A 183 -7.59 -3.49 5.01
N HIS A 184 -8.53 -3.02 4.20
CA HIS A 184 -8.28 -2.73 2.78
C HIS A 184 -7.19 -1.67 2.59
N TYR A 185 -7.21 -0.61 3.43
CA TYR A 185 -6.19 0.43 3.39
C TYR A 185 -4.83 -0.07 3.91
N LEU A 186 -4.82 -0.91 4.94
CA LEU A 186 -3.59 -1.58 5.39
C LEU A 186 -2.98 -2.44 4.27
N GLY A 187 -3.82 -3.14 3.50
CA GLY A 187 -3.38 -3.86 2.29
C GLY A 187 -2.77 -2.92 1.25
N ILE A 188 -3.39 -1.77 0.97
CA ILE A 188 -2.85 -0.76 0.06
C ILE A 188 -1.48 -0.25 0.53
N VAL A 189 -1.32 0.04 1.84
CA VAL A 189 -0.04 0.49 2.39
C VAL A 189 1.07 -0.55 2.11
N ALA A 190 0.82 -1.82 2.42
CA ALA A 190 1.81 -2.89 2.23
C ALA A 190 2.13 -3.14 0.75
N ILE A 191 1.14 -3.13 -0.14
CA ILE A 191 1.35 -3.25 -1.59
C ILE A 191 2.14 -2.05 -2.12
N ALA A 192 1.76 -0.83 -1.74
CA ALA A 192 2.46 0.37 -2.17
C ALA A 192 3.91 0.37 -1.69
N TRP A 193 4.17 -0.09 -0.45
CA TRP A 193 5.51 -0.27 0.08
C TRP A 193 6.32 -1.28 -0.73
N ALA A 194 5.76 -2.45 -1.03
CA ALA A 194 6.40 -3.49 -1.83
C ALA A 194 6.77 -2.99 -3.25
N LEU A 195 5.86 -2.23 -3.87
CA LEU A 195 6.12 -1.59 -5.17
C LEU A 195 7.20 -0.50 -5.05
N GLY A 196 7.12 0.37 -4.04
CA GLY A 196 8.11 1.41 -3.79
C GLY A 196 9.50 0.82 -3.57
N PHE A 197 9.57 -0.30 -2.86
CA PHE A 197 10.80 -1.07 -2.66
C PHE A 197 11.35 -1.63 -3.97
N GLY A 198 10.53 -2.30 -4.78
CA GLY A 198 11.01 -2.78 -6.08
C GLY A 198 11.39 -1.65 -7.05
N LEU A 199 10.80 -0.44 -6.89
CA LEU A 199 11.23 0.75 -7.63
C LEU A 199 12.59 1.27 -7.19
N THR A 200 13.03 1.04 -5.94
CA THR A 200 14.39 1.41 -5.53
C THR A 200 15.44 0.53 -6.20
N GLU A 201 15.11 -0.73 -6.54
CA GLU A 201 15.99 -1.64 -7.29
C GLU A 201 16.25 -1.22 -8.75
N LEU A 202 15.53 -0.22 -9.25
CA LEU A 202 15.82 0.43 -10.54
C LEU A 202 16.90 1.51 -10.43
N GLY A 203 17.46 1.71 -9.23
CA GLY A 203 18.53 2.66 -8.97
C GLY A 203 19.84 2.30 -9.70
N PRO A 204 20.76 3.25 -9.88
CA PRO A 204 22.06 2.96 -10.48
C PRO A 204 22.91 2.02 -9.62
N ASP A 205 23.58 1.05 -10.24
CA ASP A 205 24.33 -0.01 -9.53
C ASP A 205 25.34 0.53 -8.50
N GLY A 206 26.08 1.58 -8.85
CA GLY A 206 27.05 2.20 -7.93
C GLY A 206 26.40 2.85 -6.71
N PHE A 207 25.17 3.33 -6.83
CA PHE A 207 24.39 3.83 -5.71
C PHE A 207 23.78 2.68 -4.90
N LEU A 208 23.20 1.68 -5.57
CA LEU A 208 22.60 0.51 -4.93
C LEU A 208 23.62 -0.26 -4.08
N TYR A 209 24.83 -0.45 -4.61
CA TYR A 209 25.92 -1.10 -3.88
C TYR A 209 26.25 -0.36 -2.58
N TRP A 210 26.26 0.97 -2.59
CA TRP A 210 26.51 1.78 -1.41
C TRP A 210 25.29 1.86 -0.46
N TRP A 211 24.08 1.90 -1.00
CA TRP A 211 22.84 2.04 -0.22
C TRP A 211 22.54 0.81 0.65
N TRP A 212 22.89 -0.37 0.13
CA TRP A 212 22.60 -1.66 0.77
C TRP A 212 23.72 -2.22 1.64
N ASP A 213 24.84 -1.50 1.77
CA ASP A 213 25.90 -1.80 2.73
C ASP A 213 25.62 -1.16 4.10
#